data_AF-X6LZY9-F1
#
_entry.id   AF-X6LZY9-F1
#
_cell.length_a   1.000
_cell.length_b   1.000
_cell.length_c   1.000
_cell.angle_alpha   90.00
_cell.angle_beta   90.00
_cell.angle_gamma   90.00
#
_symmetry.space_group_name_H-M   'P 1'
#
loop_
_entity.id
_entity.type
_entity.pdbx_description
1 polymer ?
#
loop_
_entity_poly.entity_id
_entity_poly.type
_entity_poly.pdbx_seq_one_letter_code
_entity_poly.pdbx_strand_id
1 'polypeptide(L)'
;MKLHIGHETITVLFEHKKQVFDLPKNAGWIHLNADSTDFYACQYDKGMMDTLASALQKGDKHLTELDVRDSLAIAESVVPGATENLLNMIVSFKNEKSYPVWDTLLNAAQNIRHIIDKDENIGKHF
;
A
#
# COMPACT_ATOMS: atom_id res chain seq x y z
N MET A 1 15.77 1.37 -4.19
CA MET A 1 14.31 1.33 -4.34
C MET A 1 13.95 0.74 -5.68
N LYS A 2 13.19 -0.35 -5.67
CA LYS A 2 12.59 -0.93 -6.87
C LYS A 2 11.22 -0.31 -7.11
N LEU A 3 10.92 0.01 -8.36
CA LEU A 3 9.67 0.63 -8.79
C LEU A 3 9.01 -0.23 -9.87
N HIS A 4 7.70 -0.42 -9.78
CA HIS A 4 6.87 -0.82 -10.92
C HIS A 4 6.17 0.40 -11.48
N ILE A 5 6.30 0.61 -12.80
CA ILE A 5 5.68 1.68 -13.56
C ILE A 5 4.80 1.00 -14.62
N GLY A 6 3.53 0.79 -14.28
CA GLY A 6 2.73 -0.20 -15.00
C GLY A 6 3.45 -1.57 -14.99
N HIS A 7 3.78 -2.10 -16.16
CA HIS A 7 4.44 -3.42 -16.27
C HIS A 7 5.96 -3.34 -16.39
N GLU A 8 6.55 -2.15 -16.32
CA GLU A 8 8.00 -1.97 -16.36
C GLU A 8 8.57 -1.86 -14.95
N THR A 9 9.76 -2.45 -14.76
CA THR A 9 10.51 -2.34 -13.50
C THR A 9 11.69 -1.41 -13.68
N ILE A 10 11.85 -0.44 -12.78
CA ILE A 10 13.07 0.38 -12.69
C ILE A 10 13.65 0.34 -11.28
N THR A 11 14.97 0.48 -11.18
CA THR A 11 15.67 0.57 -9.88
C THR A 11 16.28 1.96 -9.75
N VAL A 12 15.98 2.63 -8.64
CA VAL A 12 16.47 3.97 -8.34
C VAL A 12 17.19 3.95 -6.99
N LEU A 13 18.38 4.56 -6.96
CA LEU A 13 19.10 4.90 -5.73
C LEU A 13 18.73 6.34 -5.33
N PHE A 14 18.28 6.51 -4.09
CA PHE A 14 18.12 7.84 -3.50
C PHE A 14 19.42 8.26 -2.83
N GLU A 15 20.05 9.29 -3.36
CA GLU A 15 21.30 9.84 -2.80
C GLU A 15 21.05 11.03 -1.87
N HIS A 16 19.83 11.58 -1.92
CA HIS A 16 19.43 12.79 -1.21
C HIS A 16 18.08 12.61 -0.52
N LYS A 17 17.83 13.44 0.50
CA LYS A 17 16.55 13.46 1.23
C LYS A 17 15.33 13.70 0.33
N LYS A 18 15.53 14.38 -0.81
CA LYS A 18 14.51 14.62 -1.83
C LYS A 18 15.17 14.45 -3.19
N GLN A 19 14.51 13.67 -4.05
CA GLN A 19 14.91 13.44 -5.42
C GLN A 19 13.65 13.43 -6.29
N VAL A 20 13.76 13.96 -7.50
CA VAL A 20 12.69 13.99 -8.49
C VAL A 20 13.15 13.17 -9.68
N PHE A 21 12.25 12.36 -10.24
CA PHE A 21 12.50 11.52 -11.40
C PHE A 21 11.36 11.69 -12.40
N ASP A 22 11.70 11.75 -13.68
CA ASP A 22 10.73 11.77 -14.77
C ASP A 22 10.22 10.36 -15.03
N LEU A 23 8.92 10.26 -15.23
CA LEU A 23 8.24 9.00 -15.50
C LEU A 23 7.88 8.89 -16.98
N PRO A 24 7.79 7.65 -17.52
CA PRO A 24 7.24 7.43 -18.84
C PRO A 24 5.83 8.04 -18.95
N LYS A 25 5.52 8.71 -20.07
CA LYS A 25 4.29 9.50 -20.27
C LYS A 25 2.97 8.72 -20.16
N ASN A 26 3.02 7.39 -20.02
CA ASN A 26 1.86 6.49 -19.96
C ASN A 26 1.87 5.56 -18.74
N ALA A 27 2.61 5.91 -17.70
CA ALA A 27 2.61 5.18 -16.44
C ALA A 27 1.23 5.31 -15.78
N GLY A 28 0.33 4.35 -16.03
CA GLY A 28 -1.01 4.36 -15.45
C GLY A 28 -0.94 4.45 -13.93
N TRP A 29 -0.11 3.62 -13.30
CA TRP A 29 0.15 3.61 -11.87
C TRP A 29 1.65 3.42 -11.60
N ILE A 30 2.07 3.75 -10.37
CA ILE A 30 3.43 3.54 -9.89
C ILE A 30 3.35 2.85 -8.53
N HIS A 31 4.10 1.78 -8.37
CA HIS A 31 4.26 1.07 -7.11
C HIS A 31 5.73 1.15 -6.69
N LEU A 32 5.98 1.89 -5.61
CA LEU A 32 7.26 1.99 -4.91
C LEU A 32 7.49 0.73 -4.06
N ASN A 33 8.75 0.41 -3.77
CA ASN A 33 9.13 -0.83 -3.06
C ASN A 33 8.54 -2.10 -3.70
N ALA A 34 8.59 -2.19 -5.02
CA ALA A 34 8.04 -3.34 -5.73
C ALA A 34 8.66 -4.66 -5.23
N ASP A 35 7.81 -5.68 -5.05
CA ASP A 35 8.11 -6.98 -4.39
C ASP A 35 8.52 -6.89 -2.91
N SER A 36 8.47 -5.69 -2.32
CA SER A 36 8.77 -5.37 -0.92
C SER A 36 10.07 -5.98 -0.41
N THR A 37 11.11 -5.89 -1.23
CA THR A 37 12.45 -6.36 -0.89
C THR A 37 13.17 -5.43 0.07
N ASP A 38 12.73 -4.17 0.18
CA ASP A 38 13.36 -3.17 1.02
C ASP A 38 12.53 -2.83 2.27
N PHE A 39 13.19 -2.34 3.33
CA PHE A 39 12.57 -2.03 4.62
C PHE A 39 12.20 -0.53 4.75
N TYR A 40 11.16 -0.10 4.03
CA TYR A 40 10.52 1.22 4.17
C TYR A 40 9.06 1.16 3.74
N ALA A 41 8.24 2.07 4.29
CA ALA A 41 6.84 2.22 3.92
C ALA A 41 6.66 3.34 2.88
N CYS A 42 5.77 3.10 1.91
CA CYS A 42 5.55 4.00 0.78
C CYS A 42 4.25 4.79 0.93
N GLN A 43 4.36 6.12 0.97
CA GLN A 43 3.19 7.00 0.94
C GLN A 43 2.98 7.58 -0.46
N TYR A 44 1.73 7.51 -0.93
CA TYR A 44 1.30 8.09 -2.19
C TYR A 44 0.37 9.28 -1.95
N ASP A 45 0.33 10.20 -2.91
CA ASP A 45 -0.71 11.22 -2.95
C ASP A 45 -2.07 10.60 -3.31
N LYS A 46 -3.13 11.39 -3.15
CA LYS A 46 -4.50 10.94 -3.40
C LYS A 46 -4.71 10.45 -4.84
N GLY A 47 -4.15 11.14 -5.84
CA GLY A 47 -4.36 10.79 -7.24
C GLY A 47 -3.72 9.45 -7.60
N MET A 48 -2.53 9.18 -7.05
CA MET A 48 -1.87 7.89 -7.22
C MET A 48 -2.60 6.78 -6.44
N MET A 49 -3.08 7.04 -5.22
CA MET A 49 -3.91 6.10 -4.47
C MET A 49 -5.18 5.70 -5.24
N ASP A 50 -5.88 6.66 -5.84
CA ASP A 50 -7.07 6.39 -6.66
C ASP A 50 -6.74 5.51 -7.87
N THR A 51 -5.55 5.69 -8.44
CA THR A 51 -5.13 4.93 -9.62
C THR A 51 -4.68 3.51 -9.27
N LEU A 52 -3.98 3.33 -8.14
CA LEU A 52 -3.67 2.02 -7.57
C LEU A 52 -4.95 1.25 -7.22
N ALA A 53 -5.91 1.91 -6.57
CA ALA A 53 -7.23 1.35 -6.28
C ALA A 53 -7.95 0.86 -7.55
N SER A 54 -7.92 1.65 -8.62
CA SER A 54 -8.50 1.26 -9.92
C SER A 54 -7.81 0.03 -10.52
N ALA A 55 -6.48 -0.05 -10.44
CA ALA A 55 -5.70 -1.17 -10.94
C ALA A 55 -5.97 -2.46 -10.14
N LEU A 56 -6.03 -2.38 -8.82
CA LEU A 56 -6.41 -3.48 -7.93
C LEU A 56 -7.80 -4.02 -8.26
N GLN A 57 -8.79 -3.15 -8.45
CA GLN A 57 -10.15 -3.56 -8.81
C GLN A 57 -10.24 -4.27 -10.16
N LYS A 58 -9.33 -3.93 -11.09
CA LYS A 58 -9.18 -4.60 -12.39
C LYS A 58 -8.41 -5.93 -12.31
N GLY A 59 -7.87 -6.28 -11.14
CA GLY A 59 -7.13 -7.51 -10.91
C GLY A 59 -5.70 -7.46 -11.46
N ASP A 60 -5.05 -6.30 -11.44
CA ASP A 60 -3.63 -6.18 -11.78
C ASP A 60 -2.80 -7.03 -10.81
N LYS A 61 -2.02 -7.97 -11.37
CA LYS A 61 -1.27 -8.97 -10.59
C LYS A 61 0.06 -8.44 -10.05
N HIS A 62 0.48 -7.24 -10.47
CA HIS A 62 1.74 -6.62 -10.05
C HIS A 62 1.59 -5.77 -8.77
N LEU A 63 0.34 -5.60 -8.31
CA LEU A 63 -0.01 -5.00 -7.03
C LEU A 63 -0.30 -6.15 -6.06
N THR A 64 0.29 -6.10 -4.87
CA THR A 64 0.33 -7.27 -3.96
C THR A 64 -0.19 -6.90 -2.57
N GLU A 65 -0.30 -7.90 -1.68
CA GLU A 65 -0.68 -7.73 -0.27
C GLU A 65 0.20 -6.76 0.52
N LEU A 66 1.40 -6.48 0.03
CA LEU A 66 2.38 -5.68 0.77
C LEU A 66 2.03 -4.19 0.76
N ASP A 67 1.26 -3.73 -0.23
CA ASP A 67 0.68 -2.39 -0.30
C ASP A 67 -0.20 -2.05 0.92
N VAL A 68 -0.88 -3.08 1.47
CA VAL A 68 -1.76 -2.96 2.63
C VAL A 68 -0.95 -2.76 3.92
N ARG A 69 0.22 -3.39 4.02
CA ARG A 69 1.09 -3.27 5.20
C ARG A 69 1.69 -1.87 5.32
N ASP A 70 2.16 -1.33 4.19
CA ASP A 70 2.67 0.05 4.14
C ASP A 70 1.57 1.04 4.48
N SER A 71 0.38 0.88 3.89
CA SER A 71 -0.78 1.73 4.17
C SER A 71 -1.22 1.65 5.64
N LEU A 72 -1.13 0.48 6.27
CA LEU A 72 -1.40 0.30 7.69
C LEU A 72 -0.37 1.04 8.55
N ALA A 73 0.93 0.84 8.30
CA ALA A 73 1.99 1.54 9.01
C ALA A 73 1.84 3.07 8.90
N ILE A 74 1.44 3.57 7.73
CA ILE A 74 1.18 5.00 7.52
C ILE A 74 -0.09 5.45 8.24
N ALA A 75 -1.13 4.63 8.35
CA ALA A 75 -2.33 4.94 9.12
C ALA A 75 -2.11 4.95 10.64
N GLU A 76 -1.17 4.15 11.13
CA GLU A 76 -0.70 4.17 12.53
C GLU A 76 0.20 5.38 12.81
N SER A 77 0.86 5.89 11.77
CA SER A 77 1.54 7.18 11.79
C SER A 77 0.48 8.28 11.76
N VAL A 78 0.61 9.36 12.55
CA VAL A 78 -0.41 10.43 12.70
C VAL A 78 -0.51 11.33 11.44
N VAL A 79 -0.69 10.72 10.28
CA VAL A 79 -0.75 11.32 8.95
C VAL A 79 -2.22 11.55 8.59
N PRO A 80 -2.64 12.80 8.35
CA PRO A 80 -4.02 13.10 7.96
C PRO A 80 -4.46 12.31 6.72
N GLY A 81 -5.64 11.69 6.79
CA GLY A 81 -6.22 10.93 5.68
C GLY A 81 -5.66 9.52 5.46
N ALA A 82 -4.63 9.12 6.21
CA ALA A 82 -4.00 7.81 6.03
C ALA A 82 -4.94 6.63 6.33
N THR A 83 -5.77 6.74 7.38
CA THR A 83 -6.79 5.72 7.68
C THR A 83 -7.83 5.59 6.57
N GLU A 84 -8.28 6.70 5.98
CA GLU A 84 -9.22 6.67 4.86
C GLU A 84 -8.59 5.99 3.64
N ASN A 85 -7.34 6.31 3.34
CA ASN A 85 -6.58 5.67 2.27
C ASN A 85 -6.45 4.16 2.47
N LEU A 86 -6.15 3.70 3.68
CA LEU A 86 -6.10 2.29 4.04
C LEU A 86 -7.46 1.61 3.82
N LEU A 87 -8.55 2.22 4.29
CA LEU A 87 -9.90 1.67 4.11
C LEU A 87 -10.28 1.58 2.62
N ASN A 88 -9.98 2.61 1.82
CA ASN A 88 -10.21 2.61 0.38
C ASN A 88 -9.38 1.55 -0.34
N MET A 89 -8.15 1.32 0.11
CA MET A 89 -7.29 0.25 -0.40
C MET A 89 -7.89 -1.12 -0.08
N ILE A 90 -8.30 -1.37 1.17
CA ILE A 90 -8.96 -2.63 1.57
C ILE A 90 -10.19 -2.92 0.69
N VAL A 91 -11.05 -1.92 0.46
CA VAL A 91 -12.24 -2.05 -0.39
C VAL A 91 -11.88 -2.36 -1.85
N SER A 92 -10.72 -1.89 -2.32
CA SER A 92 -10.29 -2.11 -3.71
C SER A 92 -9.90 -3.56 -3.99
N PHE A 93 -9.55 -4.33 -2.97
CA PHE A 93 -9.33 -5.77 -3.04
C PHE A 93 -10.62 -6.61 -3.05
N LYS A 94 -11.82 -6.01 -3.24
CA LYS A 94 -13.10 -6.74 -3.25
C LYS A 94 -13.18 -7.96 -4.19
N ASN A 95 -12.34 -8.01 -5.22
CA ASN A 95 -12.30 -9.09 -6.22
C ASN A 95 -11.13 -10.09 -5.98
N GLU A 96 -10.37 -9.92 -4.89
CA GLU A 96 -9.22 -10.75 -4.53
C GLU A 96 -9.63 -12.20 -4.23
N LYS A 97 -8.76 -13.14 -4.58
CA LYS A 97 -8.97 -14.59 -4.41
C LYS A 97 -7.81 -15.27 -3.67
N SER A 98 -6.68 -14.61 -3.54
CA SER A 98 -5.48 -15.09 -2.86
C SER A 98 -5.70 -15.05 -1.35
N TYR A 99 -5.57 -16.22 -0.71
CA TYR A 99 -5.70 -16.33 0.74
C TYR A 99 -4.67 -15.45 1.50
N PRO A 100 -3.37 -15.47 1.16
CA PRO A 100 -2.37 -14.61 1.82
C PRO A 100 -2.72 -13.11 1.80
N VAL A 101 -3.31 -12.64 0.69
CA VAL A 101 -3.75 -11.25 0.56
C VAL A 101 -4.93 -10.98 1.49
N TRP A 102 -5.93 -11.88 1.50
CA TRP A 102 -7.07 -11.78 2.42
C TRP A 102 -6.64 -11.80 3.89
N ASP A 103 -5.72 -12.68 4.27
CA ASP A 103 -5.17 -12.74 5.64
C ASP A 103 -4.55 -11.39 6.04
N THR A 104 -3.76 -10.79 5.15
CA THR A 104 -3.17 -9.46 5.37
C THR A 104 -4.24 -8.36 5.50
N LEU A 105 -5.28 -8.39 4.66
CA LEU A 105 -6.40 -7.43 4.73
C LEU A 105 -7.19 -7.56 6.03
N LEU A 106 -7.46 -8.79 6.47
CA LEU A 106 -8.15 -9.08 7.73
C LEU A 106 -7.34 -8.58 8.93
N ASN A 107 -6.03 -8.85 8.96
CA ASN A 107 -5.13 -8.34 9.99
C ASN A 107 -5.14 -6.80 10.04
N ALA A 108 -5.06 -6.13 8.89
CA ALA A 108 -5.14 -4.66 8.83
C ALA A 108 -6.49 -4.13 9.35
N ALA A 109 -7.60 -4.76 8.95
CA ALA A 109 -8.93 -4.37 9.43
C ALA A 109 -9.10 -4.59 10.94
N GLN A 110 -8.53 -5.66 11.50
CA GLN A 110 -8.52 -5.92 12.93
C GLN A 110 -7.74 -4.85 13.70
N ASN A 111 -6.57 -4.44 13.19
CA ASN A 111 -5.79 -3.37 13.80
C ASN A 111 -6.54 -2.04 13.81
N ILE A 112 -7.23 -1.68 12.72
CA ILE A 112 -8.10 -0.49 12.70
C ILE A 112 -9.19 -0.60 13.76
N ARG A 113 -9.85 -1.76 13.88
CA ARG A 113 -10.87 -1.99 14.89
C ARG A 113 -10.33 -1.80 16.30
N HIS A 114 -9.14 -2.33 16.59
CA HIS A 114 -8.49 -2.15 17.90
C HIS A 114 -8.18 -0.68 18.20
N ILE A 115 -7.74 0.09 17.20
CA ILE A 115 -7.55 1.54 17.33
C ILE A 115 -8.88 2.24 17.70
N ILE A 116 -9.98 1.87 17.03
CA ILE A 116 -11.31 2.45 17.30
C ILE A 116 -11.81 2.08 18.70
N ASP A 117 -11.67 0.80 19.07
CA ASP A 117 -12.17 0.25 20.34
C ASP A 117 -11.32 0.70 21.54
N LYS A 118 -10.18 1.38 21.31
CA LYS A 118 -9.17 1.79 22.31
C LYS A 118 -8.69 0.63 23.18
N ASP A 119 -8.59 -0.55 22.57
CA ASP A 119 -8.15 -1.74 23.28
C ASP A 119 -6.62 -1.69 23.42
N GLU A 120 -6.11 -1.56 24.65
CA GLU A 120 -4.68 -1.39 24.92
C GLU A 120 -3.84 -2.67 24.66
N ASN A 121 -4.48 -3.80 24.31
CA ASN A 121 -3.83 -5.09 24.11
C ASN A 121 -3.69 -5.46 22.62
N ILE A 122 -2.77 -4.82 21.91
CA ILE A 122 -2.50 -5.03 20.46
C ILE A 122 -1.81 -6.40 20.16
N GLY A 123 -1.88 -7.42 21.02
CA GLY A 123 -1.18 -8.66 20.71
C GLY A 123 -1.28 -9.80 21.71
N LYS A 124 -2.47 -10.36 21.93
CA LYS A 124 -2.61 -11.60 22.73
C LYS A 124 -3.27 -12.79 22.07
N HIS A 125 -3.67 -12.68 20.81
CA HIS A 125 -4.24 -13.81 20.10
C HIS A 125 -3.63 -13.83 18.70
N PHE A 126 -2.42 -14.38 18.58
CA PHE A 126 -2.00 -15.43 17.64
C PHE A 126 -0.54 -15.79 17.93
#